data_AF-A0A075SJN7-F1
#
_entry.id   AF-A0A075SJN7-F1
#
_cell.length_a   1.000
_cell.length_b   1.000
_cell.length_c   1.000
_cell.angle_alpha   90.00
_cell.angle_beta   90.00
_cell.angle_gamma   90.00
#
_symmetry.space_group_name_H-M   'P 1'
#
loop_
_entity.id
_entity.type
_entity.pdbx_description
1 polymer ?
#
loop_
_entity_poly.entity_id
_entity_poly.type
_entity_poly.pdbx_seq_one_letter_code
_entity_poly.pdbx_strand_id
1 'polypeptide(L)' 'MSAVSQSLQLYLMNLELKYQKMIENRWVWFVFGLVLLGAIGLYAWYCTSRGRSFAFNVKFNWPRSGQMGIACN' A
#
# COMPACT_ATOMS: atom_id res chain seq x y z
N MET A 1 23.32 -26.33 -30.06
CA MET A 1 22.64 -25.37 -29.16
C MET A 1 21.15 -25.68 -29.24
N SER A 2 20.52 -26.05 -28.12
CA SER A 2 19.16 -26.62 -28.08
C SER A 2 18.09 -25.58 -28.38
N ALA A 3 17.17 -25.86 -29.30
CA ALA A 3 16.06 -24.97 -29.67
C ALA A 3 15.19 -24.54 -28.46
N VAL A 4 15.21 -25.32 -27.39
CA VAL A 4 14.54 -25.04 -26.11
C VAL A 4 15.13 -23.81 -25.40
N SER A 5 16.44 -23.56 -25.50
CA SER A 5 17.03 -22.37 -24.87
C SER A 5 16.64 -21.09 -25.61
N GLN A 6 16.47 -21.16 -26.93
CA GLN A 6 16.05 -20.03 -27.75
C GLN A 6 14.59 -19.65 -27.48
N SER A 7 13.69 -20.63 -27.36
CA SER A 7 12.29 -20.36 -27.03
C SER A 7 12.11 -19.83 -25.62
N LEU A 8 12.90 -20.29 -24.65
CA LEU A 8 12.92 -19.76 -23.28
C LEU A 8 13.33 -18.28 -23.25
N GLN A 9 14.39 -17.90 -23.99
CA GLN A 9 14.84 -16.51 -24.02
C GLN A 9 13.81 -15.56 -24.67
N LEU A 10 13.18 -15.98 -25.76
CA LEU A 10 12.07 -15.25 -26.38
C LEU A 10 10.88 -15.08 -25.44
N TYR A 11 10.58 -16.11 -24.63
CA TYR A 11 9.52 -16.05 -23.64
C TYR A 11 9.84 -15.04 -22.53
N LEU A 12 11.05 -15.08 -21.97
CA LEU A 12 11.50 -14.15 -20.93
C LEU A 12 11.50 -12.69 -21.42
N MET A 13 11.97 -12.45 -22.64
CA MET A 13 11.99 -11.10 -23.23
C MET A 13 10.58 -10.52 -23.43
N ASN A 14 9.62 -11.37 -23.85
CA ASN A 14 8.21 -10.98 -23.97
C ASN A 14 7.57 -10.70 -22.61
N LEU A 15 7.94 -11.46 -21.57
CA LEU A 15 7.51 -11.17 -20.20
C LEU A 15 8.05 -9.81 -19.75
N GLU A 16 9.33 -9.53 -19.94
CA GLU A 16 9.90 -8.24 -19.56
C GLU A 16 9.17 -7.10 -20.27
N LEU A 17 8.95 -7.17 -21.59
CA LEU A 17 8.20 -6.15 -22.32
C LEU A 17 6.75 -5.97 -21.82
N LYS A 18 6.08 -7.08 -21.45
CA LYS A 18 4.70 -7.04 -20.95
C LYS A 18 4.60 -6.42 -19.55
N TYR A 19 5.59 -6.68 -18.70
CA TYR A 19 5.61 -6.22 -17.31
C TYR A 19 6.41 -4.92 -17.10
N GLN A 20 7.15 -4.44 -18.10
CA GLN A 20 7.86 -3.14 -18.09
C GLN A 20 6.93 -1.99 -17.72
N LYS A 21 5.70 -1.97 -18.26
CA LYS A 21 4.71 -0.92 -17.94
C LYS A 21 4.05 -1.08 -16.56
N MET A 22 4.00 -2.29 -16.00
CA MET A 22 3.50 -2.47 -14.62
C MET A 22 4.54 -2.04 -13.57
N ILE A 23 5.84 -2.12 -13.91
CA ILE A 23 6.93 -1.65 -13.04
C ILE A 23 6.87 -0.12 -12.84
N GLU A 24 6.35 0.64 -13.81
CA GLU A 24 6.23 2.10 -13.75
C GLU A 24 5.33 2.57 -12.59
N ASN A 25 4.30 1.80 -12.23
CA ASN A 25 3.42 2.12 -11.10
C ASN A 25 4.02 1.79 -9.72
N ARG A 26 5.26 1.33 -9.63
CA ARG A 26 5.91 1.07 -8.33
C ARG A 26 6.04 2.34 -7.48
N TRP A 27 6.25 3.49 -8.13
CA TRP A 27 6.31 4.78 -7.48
C TRP A 27 4.96 5.24 -6.93
N VAL A 28 3.86 4.86 -7.56
CA VAL A 28 2.50 5.19 -7.10
C VAL A 28 2.24 4.61 -5.71
N TRP A 29 2.71 3.38 -5.45
CA TRP A 29 2.58 2.75 -4.14
C TRP A 29 3.41 3.45 -3.06
N PHE A 30 4.60 3.96 -3.41
CA PHE A 30 5.41 4.77 -2.50
C PHE A 30 4.71 6.09 -2.15
N VAL A 31 4.20 6.80 -3.15
CA VAL A 31 3.45 8.05 -2.94
C VAL A 31 2.18 7.79 -2.13
N PHE A 32 1.43 6.74 -2.46
CA PHE A 32 0.23 6.34 -1.73
C PHE A 32 0.53 6.05 -0.25
N GLY A 33 1.60 5.31 0.06
CA GLY A 33 2.03 5.05 1.43
C GLY A 33 2.38 6.32 2.20
N LEU A 34 3.08 7.26 1.55
CA LEU A 34 3.45 8.54 2.17
C LEU A 34 2.21 9.40 2.49
N VAL A 35 1.25 9.47 1.56
CA VAL A 35 -0.02 10.18 1.78
C VAL A 35 -0.80 9.56 2.93
N LEU A 36 -0.86 8.23 2.99
CA LEU A 36 -1.59 7.51 4.05
C LEU A 36 -0.96 7.77 5.43
N LEU A 37 0.36 7.72 5.54
CA LEU A 37 1.08 8.05 6.78
C LEU A 37 0.90 9.51 7.18
N GLY A 38 0.97 10.43 6.21
CA GLY A 38 0.73 11.85 6.45
C GLY A 38 -0.67 12.13 6.99
N ALA A 39 -1.70 11.50 6.42
CA ALA A 39 -3.08 11.61 6.89
C ALA A 39 -3.25 11.11 8.33
N ILE A 40 -2.65 9.97 8.67
CA ILE A 40 -2.70 9.40 10.03
C ILE A 40 -1.96 10.31 11.01
N GLY A 41 -0.76 10.79 10.65
CA GLY A 41 0.06 11.66 11.49
C GLY A 41 -0.57 13.03 11.75
N LEU A 42 -1.14 13.66 10.71
CA LEU A 42 -1.87 14.93 10.84
C LEU A 42 -3.11 14.78 11.72
N TYR A 43 -3.84 13.69 11.57
CA TYR A 43 -5.01 13.41 12.41
C TYR A 43 -4.61 13.16 13.86
N ALA A 44 -3.52 12.42 14.10
CA ALA A 44 -2.96 12.23 15.43
C ALA A 44 -2.52 13.55 16.07
N TRP A 45 -1.81 14.42 15.33
CA TRP A 45 -1.46 15.76 15.78
C TRP A 45 -2.71 16.55 16.16
N TYR A 46 -3.72 16.56 15.29
CA TYR A 46 -4.97 17.29 15.52
C TYR A 46 -5.66 16.84 16.81
N CYS A 47 -5.75 15.53 17.07
CA CYS A 47 -6.29 15.01 18.33
C CYS A 47 -5.48 15.54 19.54
N THR A 48 -4.15 15.39 19.51
CA THR A 48 -3.27 15.79 20.61
C THR A 48 -3.31 17.29 20.87
N SER A 49 -3.37 18.11 19.82
CA SER A 49 -3.44 19.58 19.93
C SER A 49 -4.70 20.08 20.63
N ARG A 50 -5.77 19.27 20.66
CA ARG A 50 -7.04 19.58 21.35
C ARG A 50 -7.17 18.86 22.69
N GLY A 51 -6.09 18.29 23.22
CA GLY A 51 -6.08 17.56 24.50
C GLY A 51 -6.83 16.22 24.45
N ARG A 52 -7.07 15.68 23.25
CA ARG A 52 -7.75 14.41 23.02
C ARG A 52 -6.71 13.33 22.73
N SER A 53 -6.98 12.08 23.14
CA SER A 53 -6.05 10.98 22.90
C SER A 53 -6.32 10.34 21.53
N PHE A 54 -5.25 10.09 20.77
CA PHE A 54 -5.32 9.32 19.53
C PHE A 54 -5.62 7.85 19.87
N ALA A 55 -6.84 7.40 19.60
CA ALA A 55 -7.26 6.03 19.85
C ALA A 55 -7.22 5.22 18.54
N PHE A 56 -6.17 4.40 18.39
CA PHE A 56 -6.09 3.40 17.32
C PHE A 56 -6.68 2.08 17.83
N ASN A 57 -7.99 1.90 17.63
CA ASN A 57 -8.69 0.71 18.14
C ASN A 57 -8.82 -0.35 17.03
N VAL A 58 -7.88 -1.28 16.97
CA VAL A 58 -7.98 -2.45 16.08
C VAL A 58 -8.61 -3.60 16.88
N LYS A 59 -9.94 -3.69 16.87
CA LYS A 59 -10.63 -4.87 17.43
C LYS A 59 -10.59 -6.02 16.43
N PHE A 60 -9.81 -7.05 16.75
CA PHE A 60 -9.60 -8.24 15.90
C PHE A 60 -10.80 -9.23 15.91
N ASN A 61 -11.88 -8.97 16.64
CA ASN A 61 -12.98 -9.92 16.84
C ASN A 61 -14.40 -9.31 16.65
N TRP A 62 -14.70 -8.64 15.52
CA TRP A 62 -16.04 -8.04 15.33
C TRP A 62 -16.69 -8.27 13.95
N PRO A 63 -18.00 -8.61 13.90
CA PRO A 63 -18.73 -9.02 12.68
C PRO A 63 -19.33 -7.86 11.85
N ARG A 64 -18.97 -6.59 12.09
CA ARG A 64 -19.36 -5.47 11.22
C ARG A 64 -18.15 -4.61 10.86
N SER A 65 -17.94 -4.45 9.57
CA SER A 65 -16.86 -3.74 8.87
C SER A 65 -16.76 -2.22 9.16
N GLY A 66 -17.46 -1.70 10.17
CA GLY A 66 -17.58 -0.26 10.46
C GLY A 66 -16.93 0.22 11.76
N GLN A 67 -16.15 -0.61 12.48
CA GLN A 67 -15.51 -0.22 13.74
C GLN A 67 -13.97 -0.15 13.69
N MET A 68 -13.37 -0.28 12.50
CA MET A 68 -11.97 0.11 12.30
C MET A 68 -11.95 1.61 12.01
N GLY A 69 -11.71 2.42 13.04
CA GLY A 69 -11.74 3.86 12.94
C GLY A 69 -10.58 4.48 13.68
N ILE A 70 -10.00 5.51 13.08
CA ILE A 70 -9.06 6.41 13.76
C ILE A 70 -9.93 7.48 14.44
N ALA A 71 -10.01 7.46 15.76
CA ALA A 71 -10.84 8.39 16.52
C ALA A 71 -9.99 9.29 17.42
N CYS A 72 -10.35 10.57 17.49
CA CYS A 72 -9.94 11.45 18.59
C CYS A 72 -10.94 11.26 19.73
N ASN A 73 -10.52 10.71 20.87
CA ASN A 73 -11.38 10.59 22.06
C ASN A 73 -11.04 11.68 23.08
#